data_AF-A0A7Y3LWL5-F1
#
_entry.id   AF-A0A7Y3LWL5-F1
#
_cell.length_a   1.000
_cell.length_b   1.000
_cell.length_c   1.000
_cell.angle_alpha   90.00
_cell.angle_beta   90.00
_cell.angle_gamma   90.00
#
_symmetry.space_group_name_H-M   'P 1'
#
loop_
_entity.id
_entity.type
_entity.pdbx_description
1 polymer ?
#
loop_
_entity_poly.entity_id
_entity_poly.type
_entity_poly.pdbx_seq_one_letter_code
_entity_poly.pdbx_strand_id
1 'polypeptide(L)'
;MEADALWGWLAKDEKRSRATWVPHRIKPVLWAADGKQYSPSGLISLIWKVAQWEKRPVADQGTARRAPTSGKTLADLAWRVLDELE
;
A
#
# COMPACT_ATOMS: atom_id res chain seq x y z
N MET A 1 4.57 4.75 -11.22
CA MET A 1 3.77 4.68 -9.98
C MET A 1 4.25 3.52 -9.11
N GLU A 2 3.80 3.39 -7.86
CA GLU A 2 4.18 2.28 -6.95
C GLU A 2 3.91 0.90 -7.57
N ALA A 3 2.74 0.75 -8.21
CA ALA A 3 2.38 -0.46 -8.93
C ALA A 3 3.42 -0.82 -10.00
N ASP A 4 3.84 0.13 -10.84
CA ASP A 4 4.85 -0.09 -11.88
C ASP A 4 6.21 -0.48 -11.29
N ALA A 5 6.59 0.14 -10.16
CA ALA A 5 7.85 -0.13 -9.48
C ALA A 5 7.91 -1.55 -8.90
N LEU A 6 6.77 -2.08 -8.45
CA LEU A 6 6.67 -3.41 -7.84
C LEU A 6 6.29 -4.50 -8.85
N TRP A 7 5.74 -4.15 -10.02
CA TRP A 7 5.18 -5.10 -10.98
C TRP A 7 6.15 -6.21 -11.37
N GLY A 8 7.39 -5.83 -11.75
CA GLY A 8 8.42 -6.81 -12.13
C GLY A 8 8.87 -7.73 -10.99
N TRP A 9 8.73 -7.31 -9.73
CA TRP A 9 9.04 -8.15 -8.57
C TRP A 9 7.86 -9.06 -8.20
N LEU A 10 6.63 -8.55 -8.30
CA LEU A 10 5.39 -9.29 -8.07
C LEU A 10 5.18 -10.38 -9.12
N ALA A 11 5.48 -10.10 -10.39
CA ALA A 11 5.31 -11.05 -11.50
C ALA A 11 6.22 -12.29 -11.40
N LYS A 12 7.29 -12.24 -10.59
CA LYS A 12 8.22 -13.37 -10.41
C LYS A 12 7.63 -14.51 -9.58
N ASP A 13 6.63 -14.24 -8.76
CA ASP A 13 5.94 -15.25 -7.94
C ASP A 13 4.54 -14.76 -7.64
N GLU A 14 3.54 -15.46 -8.18
CA GLU A 14 2.13 -15.12 -8.02
C GLU A 14 1.71 -15.00 -6.54
N LYS A 15 2.36 -15.75 -5.64
CA LYS A 15 2.07 -15.67 -4.20
C LYS A 15 2.40 -14.30 -3.61
N ARG A 16 3.33 -13.54 -4.21
CA ARG A 16 3.68 -12.18 -3.75
C ARG A 16 2.53 -11.20 -3.90
N SER A 17 1.64 -11.44 -4.85
CA SER A 17 0.46 -10.61 -5.13
C SER A 17 -0.78 -11.05 -4.36
N ARG A 18 -0.69 -12.06 -3.49
CA ARG A 18 -1.83 -12.66 -2.79
C ARG A 18 -1.71 -12.50 -1.29
N ALA A 19 -2.77 -12.02 -0.67
CA ALA A 19 -2.91 -11.96 0.78
C ALA A 19 -4.37 -12.15 1.18
N THR A 20 -4.60 -12.74 2.35
CA THR A 20 -5.94 -13.03 2.88
C THR A 20 -6.14 -12.34 4.22
N TRP A 21 -7.34 -11.80 4.43
CA TRP A 21 -7.74 -11.29 5.73
C TRP A 21 -8.07 -12.46 6.68
N VAL A 22 -7.44 -12.47 7.84
CA VAL A 22 -7.65 -13.45 8.90
C VAL A 22 -8.15 -12.77 10.19
N PRO A 23 -8.94 -13.46 11.04
CA PRO A 23 -9.43 -12.89 12.30
C PRO A 23 -8.28 -12.64 13.30
N HIS A 24 -7.66 -11.46 13.22
CA HIS A 24 -6.60 -11.06 14.15
C HIS A 24 -6.53 -9.53 14.29
N ARG A 25 -6.60 -9.01 15.52
CA ARG A 25 -6.73 -7.55 15.78
C ARG A 25 -5.60 -6.65 15.25
N ILE A 26 -4.34 -7.08 15.36
CA ILE A 26 -3.17 -6.23 15.05
C ILE A 26 -2.53 -6.59 13.70
N LYS A 27 -2.43 -7.89 13.39
CA LYS A 27 -1.86 -8.46 12.18
C LYS A 27 -2.89 -9.26 11.35
N PRO A 28 -3.92 -8.60 10.81
CA PRO A 28 -5.02 -9.30 10.14
C PRO A 28 -4.68 -9.82 8.73
N VAL A 29 -3.48 -9.57 8.19
CA VAL A 29 -3.14 -9.93 6.81
C VAL A 29 -2.20 -11.13 6.78
N LEU A 30 -2.65 -12.26 6.23
CA LEU A 30 -1.83 -13.43 5.95
C LEU A 30 -1.24 -13.31 4.53
N TRP A 31 0.07 -13.19 4.41
CA TRP A 31 0.73 -13.06 3.11
C TRP A 31 1.08 -14.43 2.52
N ALA A 32 0.69 -14.69 1.28
CA ALA A 32 0.84 -16.02 0.68
C ALA A 32 2.30 -16.37 0.33
N ALA A 33 3.18 -15.38 0.19
CA ALA A 33 4.58 -15.63 -0.19
C ALA A 33 5.39 -16.30 0.94
N ASP A 34 5.07 -16.03 2.20
CA ASP A 34 5.80 -16.58 3.35
C ASP A 34 4.90 -17.21 4.43
N GLY A 35 3.58 -17.12 4.28
CA GLY A 35 2.62 -17.69 5.22
C GLY A 35 2.54 -16.97 6.57
N LYS A 36 3.05 -15.74 6.68
CA LYS A 36 3.08 -14.98 7.94
C LYS A 36 2.00 -13.89 7.99
N GLN A 37 1.65 -13.51 9.22
CA GLN A 37 0.69 -12.45 9.51
C GLN A 37 1.38 -11.08 9.67
N TYR A 38 0.77 -10.05 9.11
CA TYR A 38 1.24 -8.67 9.13
C TYR A 38 0.10 -7.68 9.42
N SER A 39 0.45 -6.52 9.95
CA SER A 39 -0.42 -5.35 9.79
C SER A 39 -0.38 -4.90 8.33
N PRO A 40 -1.43 -4.21 7.81
CA PRO A 40 -1.42 -3.73 6.42
C PRO A 40 -0.19 -2.86 6.08
N SER A 41 0.11 -1.87 6.91
CA SER A 41 1.26 -0.97 6.73
C SER A 41 2.61 -1.70 6.90
N GLY A 42 2.66 -2.70 7.78
CA GLY A 42 3.85 -3.53 7.99
C GLY A 42 4.17 -4.39 6.78
N LEU A 43 3.15 -4.96 6.13
CA LEU A 43 3.33 -5.76 4.92
C LEU A 43 3.85 -4.90 3.76
N ILE A 44 3.26 -3.72 3.52
CA ILE A 44 3.70 -2.81 2.46
C ILE A 44 5.16 -2.39 2.67
N SER A 45 5.51 -2.00 3.89
CA SER A 45 6.90 -1.64 4.25
C SER A 45 7.87 -2.79 3.97
N LEU A 46 7.49 -4.03 4.30
CA LEU A 46 8.27 -5.22 4.00
C LEU A 46 8.42 -5.42 2.49
N ILE A 47 7.33 -5.36 1.73
CA ILE A 47 7.32 -5.52 0.27
C ILE A 47 8.29 -4.54 -0.39
N TRP A 48 8.26 -3.26 -0.02
CA TRP A 48 9.20 -2.29 -0.57
C TRP A 48 10.66 -2.62 -0.24
N LYS A 49 10.91 -3.18 0.95
CA LYS A 49 12.24 -3.62 1.36
C LYS A 49 12.74 -4.78 0.51
N VAL A 50 11.93 -5.82 0.34
CA VAL A 50 12.32 -7.04 -0.39
C VAL A 50 12.29 -6.87 -1.91
N ALA A 51 11.52 -5.90 -2.41
CA ALA A 51 11.53 -5.49 -3.82
C ALA A 51 12.66 -4.52 -4.16
N GLN A 52 13.47 -4.11 -3.18
CA GLN A 52 14.58 -3.15 -3.34
C GLN A 52 14.15 -1.82 -3.99
N TRP A 53 12.92 -1.36 -3.70
CA TRP A 53 12.46 -0.09 -4.24
C TRP A 53 13.11 1.07 -3.47
N GLU A 54 14.17 1.66 -4.02
CA GLU A 54 14.94 2.73 -3.39
C GLU A 54 14.15 4.04 -3.26
N LYS A 55 13.27 4.34 -4.22
CA LYS A 55 12.42 5.55 -4.23
C LYS A 55 11.16 5.42 -3.35
N ARG A 56 11.10 4.42 -2.47
CA ARG A 56 9.96 4.19 -1.58
C ARG A 56 9.82 5.33 -0.57
N PRO A 57 8.59 5.71 -0.18
CA PRO A 57 8.40 6.63 0.93
C PRO A 57 8.78 5.98 2.27
N VAL A 58 9.01 6.80 3.29
CA VAL A 58 9.41 6.35 4.65
C VAL A 58 8.31 5.50 5.32
N ALA A 59 7.05 5.80 5.02
CA ALA A 59 5.88 5.07 5.51
C ALA A 59 4.76 5.11 4.46
N ASP A 60 3.77 4.23 4.60
CA ASP A 60 2.50 4.34 3.89
C ASP A 60 1.84 5.69 4.24
N GLN A 61 1.81 6.61 3.27
CA GLN A 61 1.40 8.00 3.47
C GLN A 61 -0.15 8.18 3.46
N GLY A 62 -0.91 7.09 3.52
CA GLY A 62 -2.36 7.13 3.69
C GLY A 62 -3.08 8.03 2.66
N THR A 63 -4.00 8.87 3.14
CA THR A 63 -4.83 9.75 2.30
C THR A 63 -4.05 10.78 1.48
N ALA A 64 -2.84 11.14 1.91
CA ALA A 64 -1.95 12.05 1.20
C ALA A 64 -1.33 11.43 -0.07
N ARG A 65 -1.46 10.11 -0.26
CA ARG A 65 -1.03 9.42 -1.49
C ARG A 65 -2.07 8.52 -2.12
N ARG A 66 -3.20 8.32 -1.45
CA ARG A 66 -4.34 7.58 -2.01
C ARG A 66 -5.07 8.49 -3.00
N ALA A 67 -4.74 8.37 -4.28
CA ALA A 67 -5.47 9.03 -5.36
C ALA A 67 -6.51 8.08 -5.98
N PRO A 68 -7.77 8.50 -6.18
CA PRO A 68 -8.67 7.85 -7.11
C PRO A 68 -8.15 8.02 -8.55
N THR A 69 -8.84 7.42 -9.52
CA THR A 69 -8.52 7.49 -10.96
C THR A 69 -8.41 8.94 -11.49
N SER A 70 -8.98 9.92 -10.78
CA SER A 70 -8.90 11.36 -11.10
C SER A 70 -7.50 11.99 -10.89
N GLY A 71 -6.57 11.28 -10.26
CA GLY A 71 -5.19 11.74 -10.03
C GLY A 71 -4.99 12.72 -8.88
N LYS A 72 -6.08 13.22 -8.27
CA LYS A 72 -6.03 14.00 -7.02
C LYS A 72 -6.03 13.07 -5.82
N THR A 73 -5.24 13.35 -4.79
CA THR A 73 -5.27 12.55 -3.56
C THR A 73 -6.55 12.81 -2.76
N LEU A 74 -6.92 11.89 -1.87
CA LEU A 74 -8.04 12.13 -0.95
C LEU A 74 -7.79 13.36 -0.07
N ALA A 75 -6.54 13.67 0.26
CA ALA A 75 -6.18 14.90 0.96
C ALA A 75 -6.46 16.15 0.09
N ASP A 76 -6.09 16.13 -1.20
CA ASP A 76 -6.38 17.23 -2.13
C ASP A 76 -7.90 17.45 -2.28
N LEU A 77 -8.67 16.37 -2.29
CA LEU A 77 -10.12 16.45 -2.34
C LEU A 77 -10.72 17.01 -1.04
N ALA A 78 -10.18 16.63 0.12
CA ALA A 78 -10.62 17.14 1.41
C ALA A 78 -10.36 18.65 1.54
N TRP A 79 -9.16 19.11 1.17
CA TRP A 79 -8.84 20.54 1.18
C TRP A 79 -9.74 21.35 0.26
N ARG A 80 -10.00 20.85 -0.95
CA ARG A 80 -10.92 21.51 -1.87
C ARG A 80 -12.33 21.66 -1.28
N VAL A 81 -12.86 20.60 -0.66
CA VAL A 81 -14.20 20.65 -0.04
C VAL A 81 -14.22 21.64 1.13
N LEU A 82 -13.13 21.75 1.89
CA LEU A 82 -13.02 22.73 2.97
C LEU A 82 -13.02 24.17 2.42
N ASP A 83 -12.21 24.46 1.41
CA ASP A 83 -12.15 25.79 0.78
C ASP A 83 -13.50 26.21 0.15
N GLU A 84 -14.31 25.26 -0.32
CA GLU A 84 -15.65 25.53 -0.86
C GLU A 84 -16.69 25.84 0.23
N LEU A 85 -16.39 25.56 1.51
CA LEU A 85 -17.28 25.81 2.66
C LEU A 85 -16.97 27.13 3.39
N GLU A 86 -15.80 27.72 3.17
CA GLU A 86 -15.35 29.01 3.76
C GLU A 86 -15.64 30.19 2.81
#